data_AF-A0A523NXU1-F1
#
_entry.id   AF-A0A523NXU1-F1
#
_cell.length_a   1.000
_cell.length_b   1.000
_cell.length_c   1.000
_cell.angle_alpha   90.00
_cell.angle_beta   90.00
_cell.angle_gamma   90.00
#
_symmetry.space_group_name_H-M   'P 1'
#
loop_
_entity.id
_entity.type
_entity.pdbx_description
1 polymer ?
#
loop_
_entity_poly.entity_id
_entity_poly.type
_entity_poly.pdbx_seq_one_letter_code
_entity_poly.pdbx_strand_id
1 'polypeptide(L)'
;MGVVDILTPARITIDVHAASKKAVLEVLARLVTGDTSQLTPAQAFDGLIVRERLGSTGLGHGIAIPHARIEHLSVMVGAFLRTHSAVDFDAIDGKPVDLFFALIVPVDTTEQHLAMLANLARSFSDPKLVASLREVASTQMIHALLVGSSVEA
;
A
#
# COMPACT_ATOMS: atom_id res chain seq x y z
N MET A 1 -12.50 10.53 6.19
CA MET A 1 -11.07 10.27 5.93
C MET A 1 -10.98 9.25 4.82
N GLY A 2 -10.38 9.60 3.69
CA GLY A 2 -10.24 8.77 2.50
C GLY A 2 -8.78 8.68 2.04
N VAL A 3 -8.54 7.99 0.93
CA VAL A 3 -7.18 7.79 0.39
C VAL A 3 -6.47 9.12 0.11
N VAL A 4 -7.23 10.16 -0.26
CA VAL A 4 -6.73 11.53 -0.48
C VAL A 4 -5.99 12.13 0.72
N ASP A 5 -6.39 11.74 1.93
CA ASP A 5 -5.80 12.28 3.17
C ASP A 5 -4.45 11.65 3.49
N ILE A 6 -4.16 10.47 2.92
CA ILE A 6 -2.99 9.67 3.27
C ILE A 6 -2.02 9.43 2.12
N LEU A 7 -2.36 9.75 0.86
CA LEU A 7 -1.54 9.45 -0.30
C LEU A 7 -1.22 10.72 -1.09
N THR A 8 0.07 10.99 -1.28
CA THR A 8 0.56 12.06 -2.16
C THR A 8 1.10 11.48 -3.47
N PRO A 9 1.13 12.26 -4.56
CA PRO A 9 1.73 11.79 -5.83
C PRO A 9 3.21 11.39 -5.69
N ALA A 10 3.94 11.96 -4.73
CA ALA A 10 5.35 11.63 -4.47
C ALA A 10 5.54 10.23 -3.86
N ARG A 11 4.48 9.63 -3.28
CA ARG A 11 4.49 8.31 -2.65
C ARG A 11 3.90 7.22 -3.55
N ILE A 12 3.94 7.47 -4.85
CA ILE A 12 3.50 6.55 -5.90
C ILE A 12 4.68 6.26 -6.81
N THR A 13 4.94 4.98 -7.04
CA THR A 13 5.92 4.55 -8.04
C THR A 13 5.40 3.35 -8.81
N ILE A 14 5.87 3.21 -10.04
CA ILE A 14 5.43 2.17 -10.98
C ILE A 14 6.62 1.55 -11.68
N ASP A 15 6.38 0.37 -12.27
CA ASP A 15 7.34 -0.38 -13.07
C ASP A 15 8.65 -0.67 -12.31
N VAL A 16 8.52 -0.89 -11.00
CA VAL A 16 9.64 -1.20 -10.13
C VAL A 16 10.09 -2.65 -10.31
N HIS A 17 11.38 -2.85 -10.48
CA HIS A 17 12.00 -4.17 -10.47
C HIS A 17 12.30 -4.59 -9.02
N ALA A 18 11.44 -5.44 -8.45
CA ALA A 18 11.63 -6.07 -7.15
C ALA A 18 11.47 -7.58 -7.30
N ALA A 19 12.48 -8.35 -6.88
CA ALA A 19 12.52 -9.80 -7.10
C ALA A 19 12.03 -10.63 -5.89
N SER A 20 11.62 -9.97 -4.80
CA SER A 20 11.17 -10.67 -3.60
C SER A 20 10.22 -9.82 -2.76
N LYS A 21 9.42 -10.49 -1.92
CA LYS A 21 8.60 -9.87 -0.87
C LYS A 21 9.38 -8.85 -0.04
N LYS A 22 10.60 -9.21 0.41
CA LYS A 22 11.47 -8.29 1.17
C LYS A 22 11.80 -7.02 0.37
N ALA A 23 12.20 -7.18 -0.90
CA ALA A 23 12.56 -6.04 -1.75
C ALA A 23 11.36 -5.09 -1.98
N VAL A 24 10.15 -5.63 -2.16
CA VAL A 24 8.93 -4.83 -2.25
C VAL A 24 8.71 -4.01 -0.97
N LEU A 25 8.82 -4.65 0.21
CA LEU A 25 8.65 -3.97 1.49
C LEU A 25 9.70 -2.87 1.73
N GLU A 26 10.95 -3.08 1.29
CA GLU A 26 12.00 -2.05 1.35
C GLU A 26 11.67 -0.83 0.47
N VAL A 27 11.09 -1.05 -0.72
CA VAL A 27 10.65 0.05 -1.59
C VAL A 27 9.50 0.81 -0.96
N LEU A 28 8.49 0.10 -0.47
CA LEU A 28 7.34 0.70 0.22
C LEU A 28 7.78 1.52 1.44
N ALA A 29 8.70 0.98 2.24
CA ALA A 29 9.26 1.66 3.40
C ALA A 29 9.95 2.98 3.03
N ARG A 30 10.67 3.05 1.91
CA ARG A 30 11.25 4.31 1.44
C ARG A 30 10.19 5.30 0.96
N LEU A 31 9.16 4.81 0.24
CA LEU A 31 8.08 5.66 -0.27
C LEU A 31 7.30 6.33 0.85
N VAL A 32 6.84 5.57 1.86
CA VAL A 32 6.05 6.13 2.98
C VAL A 32 6.82 7.19 3.77
N THR A 33 8.14 7.19 3.72
CA THR A 33 8.98 8.18 4.40
C THR A 33 9.44 9.36 3.54
N GLY A 34 9.12 9.36 2.24
CA GLY A 34 9.70 10.30 1.27
C GLY A 34 9.39 11.78 1.54
N ASP A 35 8.28 12.07 2.21
CA ASP A 35 7.79 13.42 2.51
C ASP A 35 7.52 13.66 4.01
N THR A 36 8.02 12.80 4.91
CA THR A 36 7.85 12.93 6.36
C THR A 36 9.15 12.66 7.12
N SER A 37 9.40 13.46 8.16
CA SER A 37 10.53 13.26 9.09
C SER A 37 10.16 12.44 10.33
N GLN A 38 8.87 12.09 10.51
CA GLN A 38 8.40 11.35 11.68
C GLN A 38 8.71 9.86 11.63
N LEU A 39 9.09 9.35 10.46
CA LEU A 39 9.30 7.92 10.22
C LEU A 39 10.55 7.72 9.38
N THR A 40 11.43 6.82 9.83
CA THR A 40 12.60 6.40 9.04
C THR A 40 12.27 5.16 8.19
N PRO A 41 12.95 4.95 7.05
CA PRO A 41 12.74 3.75 6.23
C PRO A 41 12.97 2.45 7.01
N ALA A 42 13.91 2.44 7.96
CA ALA A 42 14.18 1.28 8.81
C ALA A 42 12.97 0.95 9.70
N GLN A 43 12.41 1.94 10.41
CA GLN A 43 11.22 1.75 11.24
C GLN A 43 10.01 1.29 10.42
N ALA A 44 9.80 1.91 9.25
CA ALA A 44 8.71 1.52 8.35
C ALA A 44 8.88 0.07 7.87
N PHE A 45 10.09 -0.30 7.44
CA PHE A 45 10.40 -1.65 6.99
C PHE A 45 10.21 -2.68 8.11
N ASP A 46 10.75 -2.41 9.30
CA ASP A 46 10.67 -3.31 10.46
C ASP A 46 9.21 -3.56 10.86
N GLY A 47 8.39 -2.51 10.90
CA GLY A 47 6.95 -2.66 11.16
C GLY A 47 6.25 -3.50 10.10
N LEU A 48 6.50 -3.23 8.82
CA LEU A 48 5.89 -3.95 7.70
C LEU A 48 6.29 -5.43 7.69
N ILE A 49 7.58 -5.74 7.84
CA ILE A 49 8.06 -7.13 7.81
C ILE A 49 7.60 -7.92 9.04
N VAL A 50 7.55 -7.29 10.23
CA VAL A 50 7.00 -7.94 11.43
C VAL A 50 5.54 -8.29 11.23
N ARG A 51 4.73 -7.37 10.70
CA ARG A 51 3.31 -7.65 10.41
C ARG A 51 3.15 -8.73 9.36
N GLU A 52 3.93 -8.68 8.28
CA GLU A 52 3.85 -9.64 7.17
C GLU A 52 4.19 -11.07 7.64
N ARG A 53 5.11 -11.24 8.61
CA ARG A 53 5.45 -12.54 9.20
C ARG A 53 4.33 -13.19 10.00
N LEU A 54 3.35 -12.42 10.47
CA LEU A 54 2.17 -12.97 11.17
C LEU A 54 1.18 -13.63 10.20
N GLY A 55 1.33 -13.35 8.90
CA GLY A 55 0.47 -13.83 7.84
C GLY A 55 0.43 -12.81 6.71
N SER A 56 0.42 -13.33 5.48
CA SER A 56 0.47 -12.52 4.26
C SER A 56 -0.60 -11.43 4.25
N THR A 57 -0.21 -10.26 3.76
CA THR A 57 -1.15 -9.17 3.48
C THR A 57 -1.63 -9.13 2.03
N GLY A 58 -1.34 -10.20 1.26
CA GLY A 58 -1.88 -10.42 -0.08
C GLY A 58 -3.37 -10.79 -0.06
N LEU A 59 -4.20 -9.96 -0.69
CA LEU A 59 -5.65 -10.14 -0.78
C LEU A 59 -6.06 -11.12 -1.90
N GLY A 60 -5.11 -11.54 -2.73
CA GLY A 60 -5.35 -12.25 -3.97
C GLY A 60 -5.55 -11.31 -5.16
N HIS A 61 -5.79 -11.88 -6.34
CA HIS A 61 -5.97 -11.12 -7.59
C HIS A 61 -4.80 -10.19 -7.95
N GLY A 62 -3.59 -10.52 -7.46
CA GLY A 62 -2.38 -9.74 -7.68
C GLY A 62 -2.28 -8.48 -6.82
N ILE A 63 -2.96 -8.42 -5.67
CA ILE A 63 -3.02 -7.23 -4.81
C ILE A 63 -2.55 -7.56 -3.39
N ALA A 64 -1.79 -6.67 -2.77
CA ALA A 64 -1.49 -6.71 -1.34
C ALA A 64 -1.62 -5.33 -0.69
N ILE A 65 -1.97 -5.33 0.61
CA ILE A 65 -2.01 -4.13 1.45
C ILE A 65 -1.06 -4.30 2.64
N PRO A 66 0.28 -4.25 2.45
CA PRO A 66 1.22 -4.27 3.56
C PRO A 66 0.93 -3.12 4.54
N HIS A 67 0.82 -3.40 5.83
CA HIS A 67 0.48 -2.38 6.80
C HIS A 67 1.23 -2.58 8.10
N ALA A 68 1.44 -1.50 8.85
CA ALA A 68 2.12 -1.54 10.12
C ALA A 68 1.61 -0.45 11.07
N ARG A 69 1.65 -0.75 12.36
CA ARG A 69 1.45 0.24 13.41
C ARG A 69 2.81 0.73 13.87
N ILE A 70 2.99 2.05 13.96
CA ILE A 70 4.25 2.66 14.39
C ILE A 70 3.98 3.67 15.50
N GLU A 71 4.80 3.63 16.55
CA GLU A 71 4.78 4.58 17.66
C GLU A 71 5.24 5.97 17.21
N HIS A 72 4.78 7.01 17.92
CA HIS A 72 5.16 8.41 17.67
C HIS A 72 4.83 8.99 16.29
N LEU A 73 4.04 8.27 15.48
CA LEU A 73 3.49 8.78 14.24
C LEU A 73 2.21 9.58 14.52
N SER A 74 2.10 10.81 14.05
CA SER A 74 0.92 11.64 14.32
C SER A 74 -0.23 11.44 13.33
N VAL A 75 0.07 10.97 12.11
CA VAL A 75 -0.91 10.84 11.00
C VAL A 75 -0.72 9.53 10.24
N MET A 76 -1.78 9.02 9.65
CA MET A 76 -1.68 7.86 8.74
C MET A 76 -0.97 8.24 7.44
N VAL A 77 -0.19 7.30 6.92
CA VAL A 77 0.66 7.50 5.74
C VAL A 77 0.48 6.31 4.80
N GLY A 78 0.09 6.59 3.56
CA GLY A 78 -0.03 5.62 2.48
C GLY A 78 1.08 5.74 1.44
N ALA A 79 1.35 4.66 0.72
CA ALA A 79 2.15 4.65 -0.50
C ALA A 79 1.63 3.58 -1.47
N PHE A 80 1.77 3.83 -2.78
CA PHE A 80 1.43 2.87 -3.81
C PHE A 80 2.66 2.47 -4.62
N LEU A 81 2.73 1.19 -4.95
CA LEU A 81 3.80 0.59 -5.74
C LEU A 81 3.18 -0.38 -6.74
N ARG A 82 3.51 -0.22 -8.02
CA ARG A 82 3.33 -1.27 -9.04
C ARG A 82 4.68 -1.85 -9.43
N THR A 83 4.83 -3.16 -9.39
CA THR A 83 6.05 -3.83 -9.87
C THR A 83 5.99 -4.10 -11.37
N HIS A 84 7.15 -4.13 -12.03
CA HIS A 84 7.25 -4.49 -13.45
C HIS A 84 6.84 -5.95 -13.71
N SER A 85 7.17 -6.84 -12.77
CA SER A 85 6.77 -8.25 -12.79
C SER A 85 6.14 -8.61 -11.46
N ALA A 86 5.10 -9.45 -11.49
CA ALA A 86 4.44 -9.91 -10.29
C ALA A 86 5.42 -10.69 -9.39
N VAL A 87 5.34 -10.45 -8.09
CA VAL A 87 6.25 -10.98 -7.07
C VAL A 87 5.52 -12.03 -6.25
N ASP A 88 6.17 -13.17 -5.98
CA ASP A 88 5.63 -14.12 -5.02
C ASP A 88 5.52 -13.46 -3.63
N PHE A 89 4.29 -13.35 -3.16
CA PHE A 89 3.94 -12.63 -1.95
C PHE A 89 3.07 -13.48 -1.01
N ASP A 90 2.99 -14.79 -1.22
CA ASP A 90 2.14 -15.70 -0.43
C ASP A 90 0.68 -15.22 -0.34
N ALA A 91 0.12 -14.68 -1.42
CA ALA A 91 -1.26 -14.19 -1.41
C ALA A 91 -2.26 -15.33 -1.11
N ILE A 92 -3.43 -15.00 -0.57
CA ILE A 92 -4.43 -15.99 -0.14
C ILE A 92 -4.90 -16.95 -1.25
N ASP A 93 -4.83 -16.52 -2.51
CA ASP A 93 -5.18 -17.32 -3.70
C ASP A 93 -3.98 -18.02 -4.35
N GLY A 94 -2.80 -17.92 -3.74
CA GLY A 94 -1.54 -18.49 -4.23
C GLY A 94 -0.96 -17.79 -5.47
N LYS A 95 -1.52 -16.66 -5.91
CA LYS A 95 -1.03 -15.92 -7.09
C LYS A 95 0.00 -14.86 -6.69
N PRO A 96 0.97 -14.55 -7.58
CA PRO A 96 1.91 -13.47 -7.34
C PRO A 96 1.21 -12.09 -7.40
N VAL A 97 1.81 -11.10 -6.75
CA VAL A 97 1.26 -9.75 -6.56
C VAL A 97 2.07 -8.72 -7.35
N ASP A 98 1.38 -7.83 -8.07
CA ASP A 98 1.99 -6.74 -8.81
C ASP A 98 1.55 -5.34 -8.32
N LEU A 99 0.41 -5.24 -7.64
CA LEU A 99 -0.11 -4.01 -7.05
C LEU A 99 0.01 -4.04 -5.52
N PHE A 100 0.67 -3.03 -4.95
CA PHE A 100 0.90 -2.92 -3.53
C PHE A 100 0.46 -1.54 -3.01
N PHE A 101 -0.29 -1.53 -1.91
CA PHE A 101 -0.59 -0.31 -1.17
C PHE A 101 -0.10 -0.45 0.28
N ALA A 102 0.95 0.29 0.65
CA ALA A 102 1.39 0.34 2.03
C ALA A 102 0.54 1.29 2.86
N LEU A 103 0.22 0.91 4.10
CA LEU A 103 -0.45 1.77 5.07
C LEU A 103 0.27 1.73 6.42
N ILE A 104 0.86 2.86 6.82
CA ILE A 104 1.43 3.04 8.15
C ILE A 104 0.44 3.83 9.00
N VAL A 105 0.15 3.33 10.19
CA VAL A 105 -0.83 3.93 11.10
C VAL A 105 -0.23 4.19 12.48
N PRO A 106 -0.63 5.27 13.16
CA PRO A 106 -0.32 5.47 14.57
C PRO A 106 -0.82 4.32 15.43
N VAL A 107 -0.12 4.02 16.54
CA VAL A 107 -0.58 3.00 17.51
C VAL A 107 -1.94 3.39 18.13
N ASP A 108 -2.15 4.68 18.38
CA ASP A 108 -3.31 5.21 19.12
C ASP A 108 -4.62 5.27 18.32
N THR A 109 -4.61 4.93 17.02
CA THR A 109 -5.79 5.03 16.15
C THR A 109 -6.42 3.66 15.87
N THR A 110 -7.28 3.14 16.76
CA THR A 110 -7.89 1.80 16.58
C THR A 110 -9.11 1.73 15.65
N GLU A 111 -10.06 2.66 15.69
CA GLU A 111 -11.24 2.54 14.81
C GLU A 111 -10.96 3.02 13.37
N GLN A 112 -10.20 4.10 13.24
CA GLN A 112 -9.95 4.74 11.95
C GLN A 112 -9.08 3.91 11.01
N HIS A 113 -8.12 3.12 11.53
CA HIS A 113 -7.28 2.27 10.69
C HIS A 113 -8.05 1.10 10.08
N LEU A 114 -8.95 0.45 10.84
CA LEU A 114 -9.77 -0.64 10.32
C LEU A 114 -10.70 -0.13 9.23
N ALA A 115 -11.29 1.05 9.44
CA ALA A 115 -12.11 1.70 8.42
C ALA A 115 -11.33 2.00 7.14
N MET A 116 -10.10 2.51 7.25
CA MET A 116 -9.23 2.77 6.09
C MET A 116 -8.80 1.47 5.39
N LEU A 117 -8.39 0.43 6.12
CA LEU A 117 -8.05 -0.87 5.54
C LEU A 117 -9.24 -1.50 4.82
N ALA A 118 -10.42 -1.47 5.43
CA ALA A 118 -11.64 -1.97 4.82
C ALA A 118 -12.01 -1.16 3.56
N ASN A 119 -11.80 0.15 3.58
CA ASN A 119 -12.01 0.99 2.41
C ASN A 119 -11.06 0.61 1.26
N LEU A 120 -9.76 0.50 1.53
CA LEU A 120 -8.76 0.07 0.54
C LEU A 120 -9.10 -1.31 -0.03
N ALA A 121 -9.42 -2.28 0.83
CA ALA A 121 -9.78 -3.63 0.40
C ALA A 121 -11.03 -3.64 -0.50
N ARG A 122 -12.04 -2.82 -0.19
CA ARG A 122 -13.23 -2.65 -1.05
C ARG A 122 -12.88 -2.01 -2.38
N SER A 123 -12.12 -0.92 -2.40
CA SER A 123 -11.69 -0.30 -3.66
C SER A 123 -10.91 -1.29 -4.53
N PHE A 124 -9.98 -2.04 -3.95
CA PHE A 124 -9.22 -3.06 -4.66
C PHE A 124 -10.02 -4.32 -5.06
N SER A 125 -11.26 -4.46 -4.58
CA SER A 125 -12.17 -5.51 -5.06
C SER A 125 -12.86 -5.14 -6.38
N ASP A 126 -12.83 -3.86 -6.81
CA ASP A 126 -13.36 -3.44 -8.10
C ASP A 126 -12.40 -3.83 -9.25
N PRO A 127 -12.79 -4.78 -10.12
CA PRO A 127 -11.95 -5.20 -11.24
C PRO A 127 -11.62 -4.07 -12.21
N LYS A 128 -12.49 -3.07 -12.35
CA LYS A 128 -12.28 -1.94 -13.27
C LYS A 128 -11.15 -1.05 -12.78
N LEU A 129 -11.16 -0.69 -11.50
CA LEU A 129 -10.08 0.06 -10.88
C LEU A 129 -8.76 -0.69 -11.01
N VAL A 130 -8.74 -1.97 -10.64
CA VAL A 130 -7.54 -2.81 -10.67
C VAL A 130 -6.96 -2.93 -12.09
N ALA A 131 -7.81 -3.11 -13.11
CA ALA A 131 -7.37 -3.11 -14.50
C ALA A 131 -6.76 -1.76 -14.90
N SER A 132 -7.42 -0.64 -14.58
CA SER A 132 -6.91 0.70 -14.86
C SER A 132 -5.56 0.98 -14.18
N LEU A 133 -5.37 0.52 -12.94
CA LEU A 133 -4.10 0.67 -12.22
C LEU A 133 -2.94 -0.09 -12.87
N ARG A 134 -3.21 -1.17 -13.63
CA ARG A 134 -2.19 -1.92 -14.38
C ARG A 134 -1.85 -1.29 -15.72
N GLU A 135 -2.80 -0.64 -16.37
CA GLU A 135 -2.63 -0.08 -17.72
C GLU A 135 -1.98 1.31 -17.72
N VAL A 136 -2.27 2.12 -16.71
CA VAL A 136 -1.86 3.53 -16.69
C VAL A 136 -0.35 3.70 -16.47
N ALA A 137 0.32 4.49 -17.30
CA ALA A 137 1.76 4.76 -17.21
C ALA A 137 2.12 6.07 -16.47
N SER A 138 1.17 6.70 -15.77
CA SER A 138 1.37 7.96 -15.04
C SER A 138 1.04 7.80 -13.56
N THR A 139 1.98 8.19 -12.70
CA THR A 139 1.77 8.21 -11.25
C THR A 139 0.69 9.22 -10.83
N GLN A 140 0.52 10.31 -11.57
CA GLN A 140 -0.56 11.28 -11.35
C GLN A 140 -1.94 10.70 -11.67
N MET A 141 -2.06 9.94 -12.77
CA MET A 141 -3.31 9.27 -13.11
C MET A 141 -3.63 8.15 -12.11
N ILE A 142 -2.62 7.41 -11.62
CA ILE A 142 -2.80 6.44 -10.53
C ILE A 142 -3.29 7.13 -9.25
N HIS A 143 -2.69 8.27 -8.88
CA HIS A 143 -3.16 9.08 -7.75
C HIS A 143 -4.64 9.44 -7.90
N ALA A 144 -5.02 9.98 -9.07
CA ALA A 144 -6.39 10.37 -9.35
C ALA A 144 -7.37 9.19 -9.28
N LEU A 145 -7.00 8.02 -9.81
CA LEU A 145 -7.79 6.80 -9.71
C LEU A 145 -7.99 6.40 -8.25
N LEU A 146 -6.92 6.28 -7.47
CA LEU A 146 -6.98 5.84 -6.07
C LEU A 146 -7.75 6.81 -5.16
N VAL A 147 -7.65 8.12 -5.42
CA VAL A 147 -8.39 9.16 -4.70
C VAL A 147 -9.87 9.20 -5.13
N GLY A 148 -10.13 9.10 -6.43
CA GLY A 148 -11.47 9.12 -7.01
C GLY A 148 -12.29 7.86 -6.77
N SER A 149 -11.66 6.76 -6.35
CA SER A 149 -12.31 5.47 -6.04
C SER A 149 -13.14 5.47 -4.75
N SER A 150 -13.39 6.64 -4.15
CA SER A 150 -14.25 6.76 -2.98
C SER A 150 -15.67 6.38 -3.38
N VAL A 151 -16.03 5.13 -3.11
CA VAL A 151 -17.36 4.55 -3.36
C VAL A 151 -18.40 5.41 -2.64
N GLU A 152 -19.32 6.02 -3.39
CA GLU A 152 -20.57 6.55 -2.83
C GLU A 152 -21.27 5.41 -2.07
N ALA A 153 -21.58 5.66 -0.80
CA ALA A 153 -22.19 4.71 0.11
C ALA A 153 -23.58 4.24 -0.35
#